data_AF-A0A7K3D332-F1
#
_entry.id   AF-A0A7K3D332-F1
#
_cell.length_a   1.000
_cell.length_b   1.000
_cell.length_c   1.000
_cell.angle_alpha   90.00
_cell.angle_beta   90.00
_cell.angle_gamma   90.00
#
_symmetry.space_group_name_H-M   'P 1'
#
loop_
_entity.id
_entity.type
_entity.pdbx_description
1 polymer ?
#
loop_
_entity_poly.entity_id
_entity_poly.type
_entity_poly.pdbx_seq_one_letter_code
_entity_poly.pdbx_strand_id
1 'polypeptide(L)' 'MALDQSFVGRSYPPTDPYEVGREKIREFAEAVGDTNPAYADTEAAKALGHPDV' A
#
# COMPACT_ATOMS: atom_id res chain seq x y z
N MET A 1 -30.42 -8.86 -7.93
CA MET A 1 -30.31 -7.67 -8.81
C MET A 1 -29.24 -7.98 -9.84
N ALA A 2 -29.49 -7.74 -11.12
CA ALA A 2 -28.47 -7.94 -12.16
C ALA A 2 -27.51 -6.75 -12.18
N LEU A 3 -26.22 -7.00 -12.45
CA LEU A 3 -25.23 -5.95 -12.66
C LEU A 3 -25.45 -5.30 -14.03
N ASP A 4 -25.47 -3.96 -14.07
CA ASP A 4 -25.62 -3.21 -15.31
C ASP A 4 -24.34 -3.30 -16.17
N GLN A 5 -24.47 -3.91 -17.35
CA GLN A 5 -23.37 -4.12 -18.29
C GLN A 5 -22.92 -2.82 -18.99
N SER A 6 -23.68 -1.73 -18.89
CA SER A 6 -23.33 -0.42 -19.47
C SER A 6 -22.06 0.20 -18.87
N PHE A 7 -21.64 -0.25 -17.68
CA PHE A 7 -20.44 0.23 -17.01
C PHE A 7 -19.14 -0.45 -17.50
N VAL A 8 -19.22 -1.49 -18.32
CA VAL A 8 -18.03 -2.14 -18.89
C VAL A 8 -17.22 -1.13 -19.70
N GLY A 9 -15.93 -0.99 -19.37
CA GLY A 9 -15.01 -0.06 -20.04
C GLY A 9 -15.05 1.39 -19.51
N ARG A 10 -15.85 1.69 -18.49
CA ARG A 10 -15.79 3.01 -17.84
C ARG A 10 -14.47 3.18 -17.08
N SER A 11 -13.81 4.31 -17.30
CA SER A 11 -12.67 4.78 -16.48
C SER A 11 -13.11 5.99 -15.65
N TYR A 12 -12.54 6.13 -14.46
CA TYR A 12 -12.71 7.29 -13.59
C TYR A 12 -11.46 8.18 -13.66
N PRO A 13 -11.60 9.51 -13.50
CA PRO A 13 -10.45 10.38 -13.40
C PRO A 13 -9.60 10.02 -12.17
N PRO A 14 -8.28 10.27 -12.20
CA PRO A 14 -7.44 10.15 -11.01
C PRO A 14 -7.96 11.04 -9.88
N THR A 15 -7.87 10.54 -8.65
CA THR A 15 -8.02 11.35 -7.44
C THR A 15 -6.67 11.94 -7.04
N ASP A 16 -6.67 12.74 -5.97
CA ASP A 16 -5.42 13.18 -5.36
C ASP A 16 -4.51 11.97 -5.03
N PRO A 17 -3.18 12.13 -5.13
CA PRO A 17 -2.24 11.07 -4.77
C PRO A 17 -2.44 10.60 -3.33
N TYR A 18 -2.31 9.28 -3.13
CA TYR A 18 -2.30 8.71 -1.79
C TYR A 18 -0.89 8.77 -1.20
N GLU A 19 -0.73 9.48 -0.09
CA GLU A 19 0.53 9.52 0.64
C GLU A 19 0.73 8.21 1.40
N VAL A 20 1.85 7.55 1.10
CA VAL A 20 2.24 6.31 1.79
C VAL A 20 3.07 6.69 3.02
N GLY A 21 2.47 6.56 4.21
CA GLY A 21 3.12 6.86 5.48
C GLY A 21 3.70 5.62 6.18
N ARG A 22 4.88 5.76 6.79
CA ARG A 22 5.59 4.69 7.51
C ARG A 22 4.72 3.96 8.54
N GLU A 23 4.00 4.71 9.36
CA GLU A 23 3.13 4.14 10.39
C GLU A 23 2.00 3.30 9.78
N LYS A 24 1.50 3.70 8.60
CA LYS A 24 0.48 2.94 7.90
C LYS A 24 1.03 1.66 7.28
N ILE A 25 2.27 1.69 6.78
CA ILE A 25 2.97 0.49 6.31
C ILE A 25 3.12 -0.50 7.48
N ARG A 26 3.58 -0.02 8.64
CA ARG A 26 3.73 -0.85 9.83
C ARG A 26 2.39 -1.43 10.30
N GLU A 27 1.35 -0.59 10.44
CA GLU A 27 0.01 -1.02 10.84
C GLU A 27 -0.53 -2.09 9.89
N PHE A 28 -0.33 -1.91 8.58
CA PHE A 28 -0.77 -2.85 7.57
C PHE A 28 0.00 -4.18 7.65
N ALA A 29 1.32 -4.14 7.81
CA ALA A 29 2.15 -5.33 8.00
C ALA A 29 1.72 -6.14 9.23
N GLU A 30 1.46 -5.46 10.35
CA GLU A 30 0.93 -6.07 11.57
C GLU A 30 -0.46 -6.70 11.33
N ALA A 31 -1.35 -6.02 10.60
CA ALA A 31 -2.70 -6.51 10.31
C ALA A 31 -2.73 -7.76 9.42
N VAL A 32 -1.78 -7.90 8.50
CA VAL A 32 -1.65 -9.09 7.64
C VAL A 32 -0.73 -10.17 8.23
N GLY A 33 -0.07 -9.88 9.35
CA GLY A 33 0.81 -10.81 10.06
C GLY A 33 2.19 -10.99 9.43
N ASP A 34 2.66 -10.03 8.64
CA ASP A 34 4.00 -10.07 8.05
C ASP A 34 5.01 -9.38 8.97
N THR A 35 6.01 -10.14 9.41
CA THR A 35 6.98 -9.73 10.43
C THR A 35 8.33 -9.33 9.84
N ASN A 36 8.43 -9.13 8.53
CA ASN A 36 9.67 -8.67 7.91
C ASN A 36 10.10 -7.32 8.54
N PRO A 37 11.32 -7.22 9.10
CA PRO A 37 11.79 -6.01 9.77
C PRO A 37 11.84 -4.79 8.84
N ALA A 38 11.90 -4.99 7.52
CA ALA A 38 11.88 -3.90 6.54
C ALA A 38 10.64 -2.99 6.64
N TYR A 39 9.53 -3.47 7.19
CA TYR A 39 8.29 -2.68 7.31
C TYR A 39 8.18 -1.83 8.58
N ALA A 40 9.17 -1.93 9.49
CA ALA A 40 9.16 -1.22 10.75
C ALA A 40 10.53 -0.60 11.11
N ASP A 41 11.63 -1.11 10.52
CA ASP A 41 12.99 -0.63 10.76
C ASP A 41 13.59 -0.07 9.46
N THR A 42 13.84 1.25 9.48
CA THR A 42 14.45 1.96 8.36
C THR A 42 15.85 1.43 8.01
N GLU A 43 16.64 0.95 8.97
CA GLU A 43 17.97 0.40 8.67
C GLU A 43 17.87 -0.98 8.02
N ALA A 44 16.90 -1.80 8.43
CA ALA A 44 16.59 -3.05 7.76
C ALA A 44 16.11 -2.81 6.31
N ALA A 45 15.26 -1.80 6.09
CA ALA A 45 14.80 -1.42 4.76
C ALA A 45 15.96 -0.93 3.87
N LYS A 46 16.85 -0.09 4.41
CA LYS A 46 18.06 0.39 3.70
C LYS A 46 19.04 -0.73 3.38
N ALA A 47 19.21 -1.71 4.27
CA ALA A 47 20.05 -2.88 4.00
C ALA A 47 19.56 -3.69 2.79
N LEU A 48 18.26 -3.58 2.45
CA LEU A 48 17.64 -4.17 1.25
C LEU A 48 17.66 -3.23 0.03
N GLY A 49 18.21 -2.03 0.17
CA GLY A 49 18.31 -1.04 -0.91
C GLY A 49 17.10 -0.09 -1.03
N HIS A 50 16.18 -0.10 -0.06
CA HIS A 50 15.10 0.87 -0.02
C HIS A 50 15.56 2.20 0.61
N PRO A 51 15.07 3.36 0.13
CA PRO A 51 15.44 4.64 0.71
C PRO A 51 14.87 4.82 2.13
N ASP A 52 13.76 4.14 2.41
CA ASP A 52 12.98 4.20 3.64
C ASP A 52 12.11 2.94 3.79
N VAL A 53 11.30 2.89 4.86
CA VAL A 53 10.18 1.96 5.03
C VAL A 53 9.05 2.30 4.05
#